data_AF-A0A2E8D5V1-F1
#
_entry.id   AF-A0A2E8D5V1-F1
#
_cell.length_a   1.000
_cell.length_b   1.000
_cell.length_c   1.000
_cell.angle_alpha   90.00
_cell.angle_beta   90.00
_cell.angle_gamma   90.00
#
_symmetry.space_group_name_H-M   'P 1'
#
loop_
_entity.id
_entity.type
_entity.pdbx_description
1 polymer ?
#
loop_
_entity_poly.entity_id
_entity_poly.type
_entity_poly.pdbx_seq_one_letter_code
_entity_poly.pdbx_strand_id
1 'polypeptide(L)'
;MNSPPRDSSRKLKRIAALATVAVLGVACGLIAMVVLAAFRNANSLPSLSPEDFHAAKRRWEQSGPPSYNIEVVVTGRQPAVYFAAVRDGNVEVATRDGEVLSRRRTVDTWSVPGMFETIHSDVINVERHRDGKADRNTQQLLIRGVLDETHGAPLRYHRTELRQWGPNVEVMWEVKRFEIVEE
;
A
#
# COMPACT_ATOMS: atom_id res chain seq x y z
N MET A 1 77.85 -19.84 -1.77
CA MET A 1 76.70 -19.41 -0.96
C MET A 1 75.49 -19.29 -1.88
N ASN A 2 74.68 -20.35 -1.98
CA ASN A 2 73.49 -20.35 -2.82
C ASN A 2 72.33 -19.73 -2.03
N SER A 3 71.85 -18.58 -2.48
CA SER A 3 70.61 -17.99 -1.95
C SER A 3 69.44 -18.86 -2.40
N PRO A 4 68.52 -19.28 -1.51
CA PRO A 4 67.38 -20.07 -1.93
C PRO A 4 66.46 -19.23 -2.84
N PRO A 5 65.80 -19.86 -3.83
CA PRO A 5 64.89 -19.16 -4.73
C PRO A 5 63.73 -18.58 -3.90
N ARG A 6 63.51 -17.27 -4.03
CA ARG A 6 62.36 -16.57 -3.43
C ARG A 6 61.07 -17.23 -3.95
N ASP A 7 60.31 -17.82 -3.04
CA ASP A 7 59.04 -18.51 -3.28
C ASP A 7 57.96 -17.53 -3.81
N SER A 8 58.00 -17.30 -5.12
CA SER A 8 57.05 -16.47 -5.87
C SER A 8 55.66 -17.13 -5.97
N SER A 9 55.59 -18.44 -5.79
CA SER A 9 54.36 -19.23 -5.89
C SER A 9 53.37 -18.92 -4.76
N ARG A 10 53.86 -18.67 -3.53
CA ARG A 10 53.01 -18.30 -2.39
C ARG A 10 52.39 -16.92 -2.54
N LYS A 11 53.08 -15.97 -3.19
CA LYS A 11 52.56 -14.61 -3.41
C LYS A 11 51.42 -14.61 -4.43
N LEU A 12 51.58 -15.34 -5.53
CA LEU A 12 50.54 -15.46 -6.57
C LEU A 12 49.27 -16.15 -6.03
N LYS A 13 49.42 -17.22 -5.22
CA LYS A 13 48.27 -17.89 -4.57
C LYS A 13 47.53 -16.97 -3.59
N ARG A 14 48.25 -16.11 -2.86
CA ARG A 14 47.64 -15.13 -1.94
C ARG A 14 46.89 -14.02 -2.68
N ILE A 15 47.45 -13.50 -3.78
CA ILE A 15 46.80 -12.49 -4.61
C ILE A 15 45.53 -13.06 -5.27
N ALA A 16 45.59 -14.28 -5.80
CA ALA A 16 44.42 -14.94 -6.37
C ALA A 16 43.34 -15.21 -5.31
N ALA A 17 43.70 -15.67 -4.12
CA ALA A 17 42.74 -15.87 -3.02
C ALA A 17 42.07 -14.56 -2.60
N LEU A 18 42.84 -13.46 -2.48
CA LEU A 18 42.30 -12.14 -2.17
C LEU A 18 41.37 -11.61 -3.27
N ALA A 19 41.73 -11.83 -4.54
CA ALA A 19 40.88 -11.45 -5.67
C ALA A 19 39.56 -12.24 -5.69
N THR A 20 39.60 -13.56 -5.42
CA THR A 20 38.38 -14.39 -5.32
C THR A 20 37.48 -13.93 -4.17
N VAL A 21 38.05 -13.64 -3.00
CA VAL A 21 37.28 -13.11 -1.86
C VAL A 21 36.67 -11.75 -2.18
N ALA A 22 37.41 -10.88 -2.87
CA ALA A 22 36.89 -9.58 -3.30
C ALA A 22 35.74 -9.71 -4.31
N VAL A 23 35.88 -10.59 -5.32
CA VAL A 23 34.82 -10.86 -6.31
C VAL A 23 33.57 -11.45 -5.64
N LEU A 24 33.75 -12.42 -4.74
CA LEU A 24 32.63 -12.98 -3.97
C LEU A 24 31.95 -11.94 -3.09
N GLY A 25 32.74 -11.07 -2.43
CA GLY A 25 32.21 -9.98 -1.62
C GLY A 25 31.36 -9.00 -2.44
N VAL A 26 31.83 -8.62 -3.64
CA VAL A 26 31.08 -7.76 -4.56
C VAL A 26 29.80 -8.46 -5.05
N ALA A 27 29.88 -9.73 -5.44
CA ALA A 27 28.72 -10.50 -5.90
C ALA A 27 27.65 -10.62 -4.79
N CYS A 28 28.05 -10.98 -3.57
CA CYS A 28 27.14 -11.03 -2.42
C CYS A 28 26.54 -9.65 -2.11
N GLY A 29 27.33 -8.58 -2.18
CA GLY A 29 26.84 -7.21 -1.98
C GLY A 29 25.79 -6.81 -3.02
N LEU A 30 26.01 -7.14 -4.29
CA LEU A 30 25.04 -6.89 -5.37
C LEU A 30 23.75 -7.70 -5.18
N ILE A 31 23.85 -8.98 -4.82
CA ILE A 31 22.67 -9.81 -4.52
C ILE A 31 21.88 -9.23 -3.35
N ALA A 32 22.54 -8.87 -2.25
CA ALA A 32 21.89 -8.25 -1.10
C ALA A 32 21.19 -6.94 -1.47
N MET A 33 21.82 -6.12 -2.31
CA MET A 33 21.24 -4.87 -2.81
C MET A 33 20.00 -5.12 -3.68
N VAL A 34 20.04 -6.10 -4.59
CA VAL A 34 18.91 -6.47 -5.43
C VAL A 34 17.76 -7.02 -4.58
N VAL A 35 18.06 -7.88 -3.60
CA VAL A 35 17.05 -8.41 -2.66
C VAL A 35 16.41 -7.27 -1.86
N LEU A 36 17.20 -6.36 -1.30
CA LEU A 36 16.69 -5.18 -0.58
C LEU A 36 15.83 -4.29 -1.47
N ALA A 37 16.24 -4.05 -2.71
CA ALA A 37 15.46 -3.28 -3.67
C ALA A 37 14.14 -3.98 -4.02
N ALA A 38 14.15 -5.29 -4.25
CA ALA A 38 12.96 -6.08 -4.54
C ALA A 38 11.97 -6.08 -3.37
N PHE A 39 12.45 -6.29 -2.14
CA PHE A 39 11.61 -6.22 -0.93
C PHE A 39 11.01 -4.84 -0.71
N ARG A 40 11.76 -3.78 -1.01
CA ARG A 40 11.26 -2.39 -0.91
C ARG A 40 10.19 -2.10 -1.97
N ASN A 41 10.35 -2.64 -3.19
CA ASN A 41 9.38 -2.45 -4.26
C ASN A 41 8.11 -3.28 -4.06
N ALA A 42 8.22 -4.50 -3.52
CA ALA A 42 7.08 -5.36 -3.21
C ALA A 42 6.12 -4.73 -2.18
N ASN A 43 6.62 -3.81 -1.35
CA ASN A 43 5.82 -3.06 -0.39
C ASN A 43 5.36 -1.69 -0.90
N SER A 44 5.69 -1.31 -2.13
CA SER A 44 5.21 -0.07 -2.72
C SER A 44 3.81 -0.27 -3.31
N LEU A 45 2.83 0.48 -2.82
CA LEU A 45 1.48 0.48 -3.39
C LEU A 45 1.53 1.15 -4.77
N PRO A 46 0.88 0.56 -5.80
CA PRO A 46 0.83 1.17 -7.12
C PRO A 46 0.02 2.47 -7.08
N SER A 47 0.30 3.38 -8.02
CA SER A 47 -0.51 4.58 -8.20
C SER A 47 -1.94 4.19 -8.55
N LEU A 48 -2.92 4.81 -7.89
CA LEU A 48 -4.32 4.57 -8.18
C LEU A 48 -4.81 5.63 -9.17
N SER A 49 -5.02 5.25 -10.43
CA SER A 49 -5.57 6.16 -11.43
C SER A 49 -7.09 6.33 -11.24
N PRO A 50 -7.67 7.47 -11.65
CA PRO A 50 -9.13 7.63 -11.71
C PRO A 50 -9.80 6.51 -12.51
N GLU A 51 -9.19 6.08 -13.61
CA GLU A 51 -9.70 5.04 -14.49
C GLU A 51 -9.79 3.68 -13.78
N ASP A 52 -8.74 3.30 -13.05
CA ASP A 52 -8.70 2.07 -12.25
C ASP A 52 -9.72 2.11 -11.11
N PHE A 53 -9.84 3.25 -10.42
CA PHE A 53 -10.84 3.47 -9.39
C PHE A 53 -12.26 3.26 -9.93
N HIS A 54 -12.62 3.90 -11.04
CA HIS A 54 -13.95 3.79 -11.62
C HIS A 54 -14.22 2.38 -12.16
N ALA A 55 -13.22 1.70 -12.71
CA ALA A 55 -13.35 0.31 -13.15
C ALA A 55 -13.64 -0.63 -11.97
N ALA A 56 -12.91 -0.48 -10.86
CA ALA A 56 -13.14 -1.29 -9.66
C ALA A 56 -14.48 -0.98 -9.00
N LYS A 57 -14.89 0.30 -8.93
CA LYS A 57 -16.21 0.68 -8.41
C LYS A 57 -17.34 0.04 -9.21
N ARG A 58 -17.26 0.06 -10.55
CA ARG A 58 -18.24 -0.61 -11.42
C ARG A 58 -18.25 -2.12 -11.20
N ARG A 59 -17.09 -2.76 -11.02
CA ARG A 59 -17.00 -4.19 -10.73
C ARG A 59 -17.74 -4.52 -9.43
N TRP A 60 -17.53 -3.72 -8.39
CA TRP A 60 -18.24 -3.88 -7.12
C TRP A 60 -19.74 -3.70 -7.25
N GLU A 61 -20.18 -2.68 -7.99
CA GLU A 61 -21.61 -2.46 -8.25
C GLU A 61 -22.27 -3.63 -9.00
N GLN A 62 -21.50 -4.39 -9.78
CA GLN A 62 -22.00 -5.51 -10.60
C GLN A 62 -21.96 -6.86 -9.87
N SER A 63 -20.90 -7.12 -9.11
CA SER A 63 -20.63 -8.45 -8.53
C SER A 63 -20.26 -8.44 -7.05
N GLY A 64 -20.29 -7.28 -6.38
CA GLY A 64 -19.98 -7.18 -4.96
C GLY A 64 -20.92 -8.03 -4.10
N PRO A 65 -20.40 -8.84 -3.16
CA PRO A 65 -21.24 -9.62 -2.26
C PRO A 65 -22.09 -8.69 -1.39
N PRO A 66 -23.39 -9.00 -1.19
CA PRO A 66 -24.26 -8.17 -0.36
C PRO A 66 -23.95 -8.32 1.14
N SER A 67 -23.48 -9.49 1.56
CA SER A 67 -23.23 -9.83 2.97
C SER A 67 -21.76 -10.22 3.17
N TYR A 68 -21.07 -9.51 4.07
CA TYR A 68 -19.66 -9.74 4.39
C TYR A 68 -19.27 -9.15 5.75
N ASN A 69 -18.13 -9.60 6.27
CA ASN A 69 -17.43 -8.99 7.39
C ASN A 69 -16.10 -8.42 6.89
N ILE A 70 -15.75 -7.22 7.34
CA ILE A 70 -14.52 -6.55 6.95
C ILE A 70 -13.79 -6.00 8.18
N GLU A 71 -12.47 -6.21 8.23
CA GLU A 71 -11.57 -5.62 9.21
C GLU A 71 -10.53 -4.76 8.50
N VAL A 72 -10.45 -3.49 8.90
CA VAL A 72 -9.61 -2.46 8.29
C VAL A 72 -8.68 -1.88 9.34
N VAL A 73 -7.38 -1.97 9.09
CA VAL A 73 -6.38 -1.30 9.92
C VAL A 73 -6.03 0.04 9.29
N VAL A 74 -6.23 1.11 10.05
CA VAL A 74 -5.88 2.48 9.65
C VAL A 74 -4.61 2.89 10.37
N THR A 75 -3.70 3.52 9.64
CA THR A 75 -2.45 4.09 10.12
C THR A 75 -2.33 5.54 9.66
N GLY A 76 -1.54 6.33 10.38
CA GLY A 76 -1.39 7.77 10.16
C GLY A 76 -1.71 8.56 11.43
N ARG A 77 -2.41 9.68 11.30
CA ARG A 77 -2.69 10.60 12.41
C ARG A 77 -3.53 9.99 13.54
N GLN A 78 -4.48 9.12 13.20
CA GLN A 78 -5.39 8.47 14.15
C GLN A 78 -5.43 6.98 13.84
N PRO A 79 -4.42 6.21 14.28
CA PRO A 79 -4.41 4.78 14.04
C PRO A 79 -5.54 4.10 14.83
N ALA A 80 -6.18 3.12 14.20
CA ALA A 80 -7.24 2.33 14.80
C ALA A 80 -7.52 1.09 13.94
N VAL A 81 -8.13 0.08 14.56
CA VAL A 81 -8.71 -1.07 13.85
C VAL A 81 -10.22 -0.86 13.76
N TYR A 82 -10.75 -0.93 12.56
CA TYR A 82 -12.18 -0.86 12.30
C TYR A 82 -12.69 -2.22 11.89
N PHE A 83 -13.86 -2.57 12.37
CA PHE A 83 -14.60 -3.73 11.91
C PHE A 83 -15.98 -3.29 11.44
N ALA A 84 -16.49 -3.89 10.38
CA ALA A 84 -17.87 -3.74 9.96
C ALA A 84 -18.47 -5.09 9.54
N ALA A 85 -19.69 -5.37 10.02
CA ALA A 85 -20.53 -6.45 9.56
C ALA A 85 -21.62 -5.86 8.64
N VAL A 86 -21.63 -6.32 7.41
CA VAL A 86 -22.56 -5.88 6.37
C VAL A 86 -23.50 -7.02 6.02
N ARG A 87 -24.81 -6.78 6.03
CA ARG A 87 -25.85 -7.73 5.63
C ARG A 87 -26.79 -7.06 4.66
N ASP A 88 -27.11 -7.73 3.55
CA ASP A 88 -27.96 -7.18 2.49
C ASP A 88 -27.54 -5.77 2.03
N GLY A 89 -26.23 -5.51 1.98
CA GLY A 89 -25.66 -4.22 1.61
C GLY A 89 -25.74 -3.14 2.70
N ASN A 90 -26.28 -3.43 3.88
CA ASN A 90 -26.41 -2.51 5.00
C ASN A 90 -25.40 -2.84 6.12
N VAL A 91 -24.79 -1.81 6.71
CA VAL A 91 -23.91 -2.00 7.86
C VAL A 91 -24.75 -2.20 9.12
N GLU A 92 -24.74 -3.41 9.68
CA GLU A 92 -25.48 -3.72 10.91
C GLU A 92 -24.68 -3.33 12.16
N VAL A 93 -23.37 -3.60 12.14
CA VAL A 93 -22.46 -3.33 13.25
C VAL A 93 -21.18 -2.76 12.68
N ALA A 94 -20.68 -1.69 13.30
CA ALA A 94 -19.32 -1.23 13.09
C ALA A 94 -18.65 -0.90 14.43
N THR A 95 -17.37 -1.24 14.55
CA THR A 95 -16.58 -0.95 15.75
C THR A 95 -15.27 -0.26 15.39
N ARG A 96 -14.71 0.45 16.37
CA ARG A 96 -13.37 1.02 16.36
C ARG A 96 -12.65 0.55 17.61
N ASP A 97 -11.53 -0.15 17.44
CA ASP A 97 -10.73 -0.72 18.53
C ASP A 97 -11.58 -1.57 19.50
N GLY A 98 -12.61 -2.24 18.96
CA GLY A 98 -13.58 -3.04 19.72
C GLY A 98 -14.80 -2.27 20.25
N GLU A 99 -14.81 -0.94 20.23
CA GLU A 99 -15.92 -0.11 20.69
C GLU A 99 -16.93 0.18 19.58
N VAL A 100 -18.22 0.05 19.86
CA VAL A 100 -19.29 0.26 18.87
C VAL A 100 -19.35 1.71 18.42
N LEU A 101 -19.38 1.93 17.10
CA LEU A 101 -19.58 3.24 16.49
C LEU A 101 -21.07 3.58 16.48
N SER A 102 -21.44 4.72 17.07
CA SER A 102 -22.84 5.18 17.14
C SER A 102 -23.24 6.17 16.05
N ARG A 103 -22.26 6.81 15.39
CA ARG A 103 -22.52 7.83 14.36
C ARG A 103 -22.64 7.17 12.99
N ARG A 104 -23.83 7.22 12.39
CA ARG A 104 -24.13 6.60 11.07
C ARG A 104 -23.09 6.91 10.00
N ARG A 105 -22.68 8.18 9.85
CA ARG A 105 -21.64 8.57 8.89
C ARG A 105 -20.31 7.84 9.11
N THR A 106 -19.92 7.56 10.35
CA THR A 106 -18.68 6.84 10.67
C THR A 106 -18.86 5.34 10.52
N VAL A 107 -20.06 4.83 10.76
CA VAL A 107 -20.43 3.42 10.56
C VAL A 107 -20.31 3.05 9.07
N ASP A 108 -20.92 3.84 8.19
CA ASP A 108 -20.99 3.53 6.76
C ASP A 108 -19.61 3.57 6.07
N THR A 109 -18.70 4.44 6.55
CA THR A 109 -17.35 4.62 5.99
C THR A 109 -16.54 3.33 5.90
N TRP A 110 -16.73 2.39 6.83
CA TRP A 110 -15.92 1.17 6.93
C TRP A 110 -16.52 -0.03 6.20
N SER A 111 -17.63 0.18 5.48
CA SER A 111 -18.09 -0.73 4.43
C SER A 111 -17.31 -0.50 3.13
N VAL A 112 -17.31 -1.48 2.21
CA VAL A 112 -16.69 -1.31 0.89
C VAL A 112 -17.29 -0.11 0.12
N PRO A 113 -18.63 0.09 0.06
CA PRO A 113 -19.20 1.31 -0.51
C PRO A 113 -18.70 2.60 0.15
N GLY A 114 -18.62 2.65 1.49
CA GLY A 114 -18.11 3.83 2.20
C GLY A 114 -16.63 4.13 1.92
N MET A 115 -15.82 3.08 1.76
CA MET A 115 -14.43 3.20 1.35
C MET A 115 -14.32 3.77 -0.07
N PHE A 116 -15.17 3.32 -1.01
CA PHE A 116 -15.26 3.91 -2.33
C PHE A 116 -15.64 5.39 -2.30
N GLU A 117 -16.61 5.81 -1.48
CA GLU A 117 -17.00 7.22 -1.36
C GLU A 117 -15.86 8.11 -0.82
N THR A 118 -15.07 7.56 0.10
CA THR A 118 -13.88 8.25 0.62
C THR A 118 -12.84 8.42 -0.48
N ILE A 119 -12.51 7.36 -1.22
CA ILE A 119 -11.55 7.42 -2.33
C ILE A 119 -12.08 8.31 -3.46
N HIS A 120 -13.39 8.28 -3.73
CA HIS A 120 -14.03 9.08 -4.79
C HIS A 120 -13.77 10.57 -4.60
N SER A 121 -13.89 11.06 -3.36
CA SER A 121 -13.61 12.45 -3.02
C SER A 121 -12.15 12.83 -3.33
N ASP A 122 -11.21 11.92 -3.07
CA ASP A 122 -9.80 12.13 -3.38
C ASP A 122 -9.51 12.06 -4.88
N VAL A 123 -10.16 11.14 -5.61
CA VAL A 123 -10.08 11.03 -7.07
C VAL A 123 -10.56 12.31 -7.75
N ILE A 124 -11.68 12.90 -7.30
CA ILE A 124 -12.17 14.19 -7.81
C ILE A 124 -11.12 15.28 -7.66
N ASN A 125 -10.40 15.33 -6.54
CA ASN A 125 -9.33 16.31 -6.33
C ASN A 125 -8.16 16.08 -7.31
N VAL A 126 -7.76 14.82 -7.52
CA VAL A 126 -6.71 14.45 -8.49
C VAL A 126 -7.11 14.87 -9.90
N GLU A 127 -8.35 14.60 -10.31
CA GLU A 127 -8.86 14.97 -11.64
C GLU A 127 -8.94 16.48 -11.83
N ARG A 128 -9.38 17.24 -10.81
CA ARG A 128 -9.40 18.71 -10.88
C ARG A 128 -8.01 19.29 -11.10
N HIS A 129 -6.99 18.76 -10.43
CA HIS A 129 -5.60 19.18 -10.65
C HIS A 129 -5.12 18.80 -12.06
N ARG A 130 -5.38 17.57 -12.51
CA ARG A 130 -5.05 17.09 -13.87
C ARG A 130 -5.67 17.98 -14.96
N ASP A 131 -6.93 18.36 -14.78
CA ASP A 131 -7.70 19.14 -15.74
C ASP A 131 -7.45 20.66 -15.66
N GLY A 132 -6.60 21.14 -14.74
CA GLY A 132 -6.39 22.57 -14.51
C GLY A 132 -7.59 23.31 -13.91
N LYS A 133 -8.53 22.58 -13.28
CA LYS A 133 -9.75 23.09 -12.64
C LYS A 133 -9.62 23.20 -11.11
N ALA A 134 -8.45 22.94 -10.56
CA ALA A 134 -8.20 23.04 -9.13
C ALA A 134 -8.27 24.50 -8.66
N ASP A 135 -8.97 24.72 -7.54
CA ASP A 135 -9.01 26.00 -6.83
C ASP A 135 -8.13 25.96 -5.57
N ARG A 136 -8.14 27.05 -4.79
CA ARG A 136 -7.35 27.15 -3.54
C ARG A 136 -7.75 26.14 -2.46
N ASN A 137 -8.95 25.56 -2.55
CA ASN A 137 -9.46 24.58 -1.59
C ASN A 137 -9.27 23.13 -2.09
N THR A 138 -8.84 22.95 -3.33
CA THR A 138 -8.63 21.63 -3.94
C THR A 138 -7.30 21.07 -3.47
N GLN A 139 -7.36 20.05 -2.61
CA GLN A 139 -6.17 19.42 -2.05
C GLN A 139 -5.33 18.77 -3.16
N GLN A 140 -4.02 18.95 -3.10
CA GLN A 140 -3.11 18.23 -3.99
C GLN A 140 -2.77 16.87 -3.38
N LEU A 141 -3.21 15.80 -4.01
CA LEU A 141 -3.13 14.45 -3.47
C LEU A 141 -2.30 13.54 -4.36
N LEU A 142 -1.50 12.70 -3.72
CA LEU A 142 -0.97 11.48 -4.32
C LEU A 142 -1.72 10.30 -3.71
N ILE A 143 -2.43 9.55 -4.55
CA ILE A 143 -3.21 8.39 -4.12
C ILE A 143 -2.63 7.10 -4.71
N ARG A 144 -2.54 6.08 -3.86
CA ARG A 144 -2.02 4.75 -4.20
C ARG A 144 -2.94 3.70 -3.58
N GLY A 145 -3.04 2.54 -4.19
CA GLY A 145 -3.90 1.51 -3.64
C GLY A 145 -3.89 0.20 -4.40
N VAL A 146 -4.44 -0.82 -3.77
CA VAL A 146 -4.69 -2.14 -4.37
C VAL A 146 -6.18 -2.40 -4.28
N LEU A 147 -6.77 -2.77 -5.41
CA LEU A 147 -8.17 -3.07 -5.58
C LEU A 147 -8.30 -4.58 -5.84
N ASP A 148 -9.32 -5.23 -5.27
CA ASP A 148 -9.62 -6.63 -5.52
C ASP A 148 -9.94 -6.84 -7.01
N GLU A 149 -9.28 -7.80 -7.64
CA GLU A 149 -9.50 -8.11 -9.05
C GLU A 149 -10.87 -8.77 -9.27
N THR A 150 -11.39 -9.48 -8.27
CA THR A 150 -12.62 -10.27 -8.38
C THR A 150 -13.87 -9.40 -8.27
N HIS A 151 -13.98 -8.64 -7.18
CA HIS A 151 -15.16 -7.83 -6.87
C HIS A 151 -14.87 -6.33 -6.91
N GLY A 152 -13.61 -5.89 -7.02
CA GLY A 152 -13.25 -4.46 -7.06
C GLY A 152 -13.04 -3.80 -5.70
N ALA A 153 -13.31 -4.49 -4.58
CA ALA A 153 -13.19 -3.92 -3.24
C ALA A 153 -11.80 -3.26 -2.97
N PRO A 154 -11.73 -2.08 -2.34
CA PRO A 154 -10.44 -1.49 -1.98
C PRO A 154 -9.77 -2.29 -0.85
N LEU A 155 -8.63 -2.93 -1.15
CA LEU A 155 -7.89 -3.75 -0.19
C LEU A 155 -6.83 -2.94 0.55
N ARG A 156 -6.14 -2.04 -0.15
CA ARG A 156 -5.13 -1.15 0.43
C ARG A 156 -5.29 0.24 -0.17
N TYR A 157 -5.14 1.26 0.65
CA TYR A 157 -5.21 2.64 0.19
C TYR A 157 -4.20 3.47 0.95
N HIS A 158 -3.51 4.37 0.24
CA HIS A 158 -2.60 5.33 0.80
C HIS A 158 -2.81 6.67 0.12
N ARG A 159 -3.21 7.65 0.92
CA ARG A 159 -3.38 9.06 0.54
C ARG A 159 -2.25 9.87 1.15
N THR A 160 -1.51 10.60 0.31
CA THR A 160 -0.56 11.62 0.73
C THR A 160 -1.07 12.99 0.28
N GLU A 161 -1.40 13.85 1.25
CA GLU A 161 -1.74 15.25 1.01
C GLU A 161 -0.45 16.08 0.92
N LEU A 162 -0.18 16.59 -0.28
CA LEU A 162 0.99 17.40 -0.57
C LEU A 162 0.74 18.84 -0.11
N ARG A 163 1.50 19.27 0.89
CA ARG A 163 1.38 20.62 1.44
C ARG A 163 2.50 21.50 0.93
N GLN A 164 2.14 22.72 0.55
CA GLN A 164 3.14 23.72 0.16
C GLN A 164 4.07 24.09 1.32
N TRP A 165 3.53 24.07 2.55
CA TRP A 165 4.26 24.41 3.77
C TRP A 165 4.05 23.33 4.83
N GLY A 166 5.16 22.87 5.44
CA GLY A 166 5.14 21.84 6.48
C GLY A 166 5.20 20.40 5.94
N PRO A 167 5.13 19.39 6.82
CA PRO A 167 5.15 17.99 6.42
C PRO A 167 3.86 17.62 5.68
N ASN A 168 4.00 16.70 4.72
CA ASN A 168 2.85 16.05 4.09
C ASN A 168 2.03 15.29 5.13
N VAL A 169 0.71 15.17 4.89
CA VAL A 169 -0.17 14.38 5.74
C VAL A 169 -0.47 13.06 5.04
N GLU A 170 -0.15 11.96 5.72
CA GLU A 170 -0.34 10.61 5.20
C GLU A 170 -1.41 9.88 6.01
N VAL A 171 -2.29 9.18 5.28
CA VAL A 171 -3.27 8.25 5.84
C VAL A 171 -3.21 6.99 4.98
N MET A 172 -3.07 5.85 5.64
CA MET A 172 -3.10 4.55 4.98
C MET A 172 -4.11 3.66 5.67
N TRP A 173 -4.86 2.89 4.88
CA TRP A 173 -5.60 1.76 5.40
C TRP A 173 -5.26 0.47 4.67
N GLU A 174 -5.48 -0.64 5.36
CA GLU A 174 -5.32 -1.99 4.83
C GLU A 174 -6.42 -2.89 5.38
N VAL A 175 -7.12 -3.58 4.47
CA VAL A 175 -8.06 -4.64 4.81
C VAL A 175 -7.27 -5.86 5.25
N LYS A 176 -7.40 -6.22 6.53
CA LYS A 176 -6.76 -7.42 7.11
C LYS A 176 -7.64 -8.66 7.00
N ARG A 177 -8.94 -8.45 6.91
CA ARG A 177 -9.93 -9.53 6.81
C ARG A 177 -11.09 -9.08 5.93
N PHE A 178 -11.48 -9.95 5.00
CA PHE A 178 -12.66 -9.76 4.16
C PHE A 178 -13.31 -11.12 3.95
N GLU A 179 -14.39 -11.38 4.67
CA GLU A 179 -15.07 -12.67 4.72
C GLU A 179 -16.48 -12.49 4.17
N ILE A 180 -16.77 -13.15 3.05
CA ILE A 180 -18.13 -13.20 2.50
C ILE A 180 -18.96 -14.10 3.40
N VAL A 181 -20.16 -13.65 3.73
CA VAL A 181 -21.12 -14.41 4.54
C VAL A 181 -22.22 -14.87 3.61
N GLU A 182 -22.31 -16.18 3.39
CA GLU A 182 -23.46 -16.80 2.75
C GLU A 182 -24.59 -16.90 3.77
N GLU A 183 -25.78 -16.43 3.41
CA GLU A 183 -27.01 -16.56 4.22
C GLU A 183 -27.73 -17.89 3.95
#